data_AF-W4UV27-F1
#
_entry.id   AF-W4UV27-F1
#
_cell.length_a   1.000
_cell.length_b   1.000
_cell.length_c   1.000
_cell.angle_alpha   90.00
_cell.angle_beta   90.00
_cell.angle_gamma   90.00
#
_symmetry.space_group_name_H-M   'P 1'
#
loop_
_entity.id
_entity.type
_entity.pdbx_description
1 polymer ?
#
loop_
_entity_poly.entity_id
_entity_poly.type
_entity_poly.pdbx_seq_one_letter_code
_entity_poly.pdbx_strand_id
1 'polypeptide(L)' 'MTKQPQALASALRKISQRPKVESVEREDVAQLFIEHPAKGGIRGLFATHPPIEKRIAILEQF' A
#
# COMPACT_ATOMS: atom_id res chain seq x y z
N MET A 1 -18.50 3.44 -1.15
CA MET A 1 -17.58 2.28 -1.02
C MET A 1 -18.40 1.01 -0.93
N THR A 2 -17.99 -0.08 -1.60
CA THR A 2 -18.77 -1.31 -1.77
C THR A 2 -18.92 -2.18 -0.52
N LYS A 3 -18.28 -1.81 0.61
CA LYS A 3 -18.31 -2.53 1.91
C LYS A 3 -17.92 -4.03 1.82
N GLN A 4 -16.97 -4.35 0.92
CA GLN A 4 -16.49 -5.73 0.70
C GLN A 4 -15.04 -5.88 1.16
N PRO A 5 -14.80 -6.17 2.46
CA PRO A 5 -13.45 -6.20 3.03
C PRO A 5 -12.57 -7.30 2.39
N GLN A 6 -13.13 -8.49 2.17
CA GLN A 6 -12.44 -9.61 1.54
C GLN A 6 -12.05 -9.33 0.08
N ALA A 7 -12.91 -8.65 -0.68
CA ALA A 7 -12.61 -8.26 -2.05
C ALA A 7 -11.47 -7.23 -2.10
N LEU A 8 -11.47 -6.29 -1.14
CA LEU A 8 -10.38 -5.32 -1.00
C LEU A 8 -9.07 -5.99 -0.59
N ALA A 9 -9.09 -6.94 0.36
CA ALA A 9 -7.91 -7.72 0.74
C ALA A 9 -7.31 -8.45 -0.47
N SER A 10 -8.16 -9.10 -1.28
CA SER A 10 -7.74 -9.76 -2.53
C SER A 10 -7.10 -8.79 -3.53
N ALA A 11 -7.70 -7.61 -3.73
CA ALA A 11 -7.15 -6.58 -4.61
C ALA A 11 -5.79 -6.06 -4.11
N LEU A 12 -5.64 -5.81 -2.81
CA LEU A 12 -4.38 -5.39 -2.20
C LEU A 12 -3.29 -6.45 -2.37
N ARG A 13 -3.63 -7.73 -2.18
CA ARG A 13 -2.72 -8.86 -2.38
C ARG A 13 -2.25 -9.01 -3.83
N LYS A 14 -3.06 -8.58 -4.80
CA LYS A 14 -2.71 -8.59 -6.23
C LYS A 14 -1.75 -7.47 -6.58
N ILE A 15 -1.99 -6.25 -6.10
CA ILE A 15 -1.15 -5.09 -6.42
C ILE A 15 0.20 -5.11 -5.67
N SER A 16 0.26 -5.71 -4.48
CA SER A 16 1.51 -5.82 -3.70
C SER A 16 2.58 -6.67 -4.39
N GLN A 17 2.20 -7.51 -5.36
CA GLN A 17 3.15 -8.32 -6.15
C GLN A 17 3.94 -7.48 -7.16
N ARG A 18 3.42 -6.32 -7.58
CA ARG A 18 4.08 -5.39 -8.50
C ARG A 18 3.82 -3.95 -8.04
N PRO A 19 4.42 -3.53 -6.92
CA PRO A 19 4.13 -2.23 -6.32
C PRO A 19 4.75 -1.06 -7.08
N LYS A 20 5.72 -1.34 -7.96
CA LYS A 20 6.40 -0.33 -8.77
C LYS A 20 5.77 -0.23 -10.15
N VAL A 21 5.49 0.99 -10.56
CA VAL A 21 5.21 1.33 -11.95
C VAL A 21 6.55 1.67 -12.60
N GLU A 22 7.01 0.82 -13.51
CA GLU A 22 8.35 0.91 -14.13
C GLU A 22 8.61 2.25 -14.84
N SER A 23 7.57 2.96 -15.25
CA SER A 23 7.66 4.26 -15.93
C SER A 23 7.73 5.47 -15.01
N VAL A 24 7.65 5.29 -13.69
CA VAL A 24 7.69 6.41 -12.73
C VAL A 24 9.02 6.40 -11.99
N GLU A 25 9.94 7.23 -12.48
CA GLU A 25 11.26 7.44 -11.87
C GLU A 25 11.30 8.64 -10.91
N ARG A 26 10.27 9.51 -10.95
CA ARG A 26 10.21 10.70 -10.12
C ARG A 26 9.67 10.39 -8.72
N GLU A 27 10.47 10.69 -7.70
CA GLU A 27 10.17 10.44 -6.29
C GLU A 27 8.94 11.24 -5.78
N ASP A 28 8.72 12.45 -6.28
CA ASP A 28 7.57 13.30 -5.90
C ASP A 28 6.23 12.70 -6.38
N VAL A 29 6.21 12.09 -7.56
CA VAL A 29 5.05 11.34 -8.07
C VAL A 29 4.85 10.04 -7.30
N ALA A 30 5.94 9.39 -6.89
CA ALA A 30 5.89 8.14 -6.14
C ALA A 30 5.18 8.26 -4.78
N GLN A 31 5.11 9.47 -4.20
CA GLN A 31 4.36 9.75 -2.97
C GLN A 31 2.83 9.55 -3.12
N LEU A 32 2.30 9.59 -4.35
CA LEU A 32 0.87 9.38 -4.62
C LEU A 32 0.50 7.90 -4.71
N PHE A 33 1.47 6.99 -4.65
CA PHE A 33 1.22 5.57 -4.83
C PHE A 33 0.58 4.97 -3.58
N ILE A 34 -0.27 3.97 -3.80
CA ILE A 34 -0.92 3.20 -2.72
C ILE A 34 0.12 2.51 -1.83
N GLU A 35 1.29 2.23 -2.40
CA GLU A 35 2.46 1.68 -1.73
C GLU A 35 3.71 2.41 -2.24
N HIS A 36 4.38 3.11 -1.33
CA HIS A 36 5.70 3.65 -1.57
C HIS A 36 6.56 3.25 -0.36
N PRO A 37 7.49 2.29 -0.51
CA PRO A 37 8.29 1.83 0.62
C PRO A 37 9.20 2.98 1.08
N ALA A 38 8.75 3.70 2.10
CA ALA A 38 9.60 4.64 2.81
C ALA A 38 10.77 3.83 3.37
N LYS A 39 11.96 4.01 2.77
CA LYS A 39 13.20 3.41 3.26
C LYS A 39 13.29 3.71 4.77
N GLY A 40 13.36 2.64 5.59
CA GLY A 40 13.05 2.68 7.02
C GLY A 40 13.86 3.68 7.86
N GLY A 41 13.33 4.01 9.04
CA GLY A 41 13.89 4.96 10.01
C GLY A 41 12.79 5.83 10.64
N ILE A 42 13.16 7.01 11.17
CA ILE A 42 12.22 8.07 11.65
C ILE A 42 11.17 8.49 10.62
N ARG A 43 11.35 8.14 9.34
CA ARG A 43 10.37 8.37 8.26
C ARG A 43 9.17 7.43 8.26
N GLY A 44 9.25 6.29 8.94
CA GLY A 44 8.09 5.41 9.16
C GLY A 44 6.99 6.09 9.99
N LEU A 45 7.33 7.09 10.81
CA LEU A 45 6.37 7.95 11.52
C LEU A 45 5.57 8.87 10.59
N PHE A 46 6.09 9.15 9.40
CA PHE A 46 5.43 10.01 8.40
C PHE A 46 4.76 9.19 7.28
N ALA A 47 4.60 7.88 7.48
CA ALA A 47 3.82 7.07 6.54
C ALA A 47 2.36 7.55 6.54
N THR A 48 1.89 8.04 5.39
CA THR A 48 0.49 8.48 5.21
C THR A 48 -0.50 7.30 5.28
N HIS A 49 0.00 6.08 5.06
CA HIS A 49 -0.77 4.85 5.09
C HIS A 49 -0.04 3.77 5.89
N PRO A 50 -0.77 2.90 6.62
CA PRO A 50 -0.17 1.71 7.21
C PRO A 50 0.37 0.78 6.10
N PRO A 51 1.43 0.00 6.40
CA PRO A 51 1.97 -1.02 5.49
C PRO A 51 0.89 -1.93 4.91
N ILE A 52 1.07 -2.37 3.66
CA ILE A 52 0.06 -3.14 2.92
C ILE A 52 -0.28 -4.47 3.59
N GLU A 53 0.70 -5.11 4.24
CA GLU A 53 0.52 -6.35 4.99
C GLU A 53 -0.42 -6.12 6.19
N LYS A 54 -0.24 -5.00 6.91
CA LYS A 54 -1.14 -4.64 8.03
C LYS A 54 -2.55 -4.35 7.54
N ARG A 55 -2.69 -3.74 6.36
CA ARG A 55 -4.00 -3.47 5.73
C ARG A 55 -4.71 -4.77 5.39
N ILE A 56 -4.02 -5.73 4.77
CA ILE A 56 -4.57 -7.04 4.44
C ILE A 56 -5.01 -7.78 5.70
N ALA A 57 -4.15 -7.84 6.72
CA ALA A 57 -4.46 -8.53 7.98
C ALA A 57 -5.71 -7.97 8.67
N ILE A 58 -5.90 -6.65 8.67
CA ILE A 58 -7.12 -6.02 9.22
C ILE A 58 -8.35 -6.40 8.39
N LEU A 59 -8.24 -6.38 7.06
CA LEU A 59 -9.39 -6.66 6.18
C LEU A 59 -9.83 -8.12 6.20
N GLU A 60 -8.91 -9.05 6.48
CA GLU A 60 -9.23 -10.48 6.63
C GLU A 60 -9.98 -10.80 7.93
N GLN A 61 -9.99 -9.90 8.91
CA GLN A 61 -10.70 -10.05 10.19
C GLN A 61 -12.20 -9.69 10.11
N PHE A 62 -12.66 -9.13 8.99
CA PHE A 62 -14.05 -8.76 8.73
C PHE A 62 -14.73 -9.75 7.77
#